data_AF-A0A2N9MHY6-F1
#
_entry.id   AF-A0A2N9MHY6-F1
#
_cell.length_a   1.000
_cell.length_b   1.000
_cell.length_c   1.000
_cell.angle_alpha   90.00
_cell.angle_beta   90.00
_cell.angle_gamma   90.00
#
_symmetry.space_group_name_H-M   'P 1'
#
loop_
_entity.id
_entity.type
_entity.pdbx_description
1 polymer ?
#
loop_
_entity_poly.entity_id
_entity_poly.type
_entity_poly.pdbx_seq_one_letter_code
_entity_poly.pdbx_strand_id
1 'polypeptide(L)'
;MSVQFIDPEQVSYRVDGNTLASVAQAVSQEDEAGKTEWFPHYEYELNGSGLSSVTITVATRITVPEWSEYGSATQPEKEEWDRFLAALQSHEQGHLELVRQHLAKIDEKMAGQSLNDANSAWEEALEALASASDAYDQQSDHGRKQGTIINLGAATATAE
;
A
#
# COMPACT_ATOMS: atom_id res chain seq x y z
N MET A 1 -14.48 20.63 -9.40
CA MET A 1 -13.25 20.23 -8.70
C MET A 1 -13.67 19.24 -7.64
N SER A 2 -13.17 18.02 -7.75
CA SER A 2 -13.36 17.02 -6.71
C SER A 2 -12.26 15.96 -6.79
N VAL A 3 -11.82 15.50 -5.63
CA VAL A 3 -11.01 14.27 -5.49
C VAL A 3 -11.85 13.21 -4.81
N GLN A 4 -11.95 12.04 -5.43
CA GLN A 4 -12.65 10.88 -4.91
C GLN A 4 -11.63 9.76 -4.65
N PHE A 5 -11.52 9.37 -3.39
CA PHE A 5 -10.75 8.18 -3.00
C PHE A 5 -11.70 6.99 -2.96
N ILE A 6 -11.38 5.97 -3.76
CA ILE A 6 -12.11 4.70 -3.75
C ILE A 6 -11.53 3.84 -2.62
N ASP A 7 -12.37 3.01 -2.00
CA ASP A 7 -11.89 2.03 -1.04
C ASP A 7 -10.84 1.13 -1.70
N PRO A 8 -9.70 0.85 -1.02
CA PRO A 8 -8.65 0.04 -1.61
C PRO A 8 -9.15 -1.36 -1.97
N GLU A 9 -8.80 -1.84 -3.17
CA GLU A 9 -8.97 -3.24 -3.53
C GLU A 9 -8.05 -4.08 -2.64
N GLN A 10 -8.61 -5.04 -1.92
CA GLN A 10 -7.84 -5.97 -1.08
C GLN A 10 -7.60 -7.27 -1.86
N VAL A 11 -6.33 -7.58 -2.11
CA VAL A 11 -5.89 -8.77 -2.85
C VAL A 11 -4.97 -9.60 -1.97
N SER A 12 -5.07 -10.92 -2.10
CA SER A 12 -4.10 -11.84 -1.51
C SER A 12 -3.33 -12.62 -2.58
N TYR A 13 -2.09 -12.98 -2.26
CA TYR A 13 -1.36 -14.03 -2.97
C TYR A 13 -1.12 -15.20 -2.03
N ARG A 14 -1.17 -16.42 -2.57
CA ARG A 14 -1.06 -17.62 -1.75
C ARG A 14 0.40 -17.92 -1.45
N VAL A 15 0.65 -18.30 -0.20
CA VAL A 15 1.91 -18.86 0.26
C VAL A 15 1.65 -20.22 0.89
N ASP A 16 2.29 -21.25 0.33
CA ASP A 16 2.12 -22.64 0.75
C ASP A 16 3.23 -23.03 1.73
N GLY A 17 2.88 -23.78 2.77
CA GLY A 17 3.83 -24.28 3.76
C GLY A 17 3.14 -24.89 4.98
N ASN A 18 3.52 -26.12 5.35
CA ASN A 18 2.93 -26.80 6.50
C ASN A 18 3.39 -26.26 7.86
N THR A 19 4.42 -25.40 7.89
CA THR A 19 4.96 -24.78 9.10
C THR A 19 5.22 -23.30 8.89
N LEU A 20 5.25 -22.52 9.97
CA LEU A 20 5.58 -21.10 9.89
C LEU A 20 6.95 -20.86 9.23
N ALA A 21 7.93 -21.75 9.48
CA ALA A 21 9.24 -21.67 8.86
C ALA A 21 9.18 -21.82 7.33
N SER A 22 8.38 -22.77 6.82
CA SER A 22 8.22 -22.93 5.37
C SER A 22 7.50 -21.74 4.72
N VAL A 23 6.51 -21.17 5.40
CA VAL A 23 5.79 -19.98 4.91
C VAL A 23 6.69 -18.75 4.94
N ALA A 24 7.45 -18.54 6.01
CA ALA A 24 8.39 -17.43 6.10
C ALA A 24 9.45 -17.50 5.00
N GLN A 25 9.94 -18.70 4.67
CA GLN A 25 10.84 -18.92 3.55
C GLN A 25 10.18 -18.55 2.22
N ALA A 26 8.91 -18.94 2.00
CA ALA A 26 8.17 -18.62 0.79
C ALA A 26 7.95 -17.10 0.65
N VAL A 27 7.47 -16.44 1.70
CA VAL A 27 7.31 -14.98 1.75
C VAL A 27 8.64 -14.27 1.47
N SER A 28 9.76 -14.78 1.97
CA SER A 28 11.08 -14.17 1.74
C SER A 28 11.63 -14.35 0.32
N GLN A 29 10.98 -15.13 -0.55
CA GLN A 29 11.34 -15.22 -1.97
C GLN A 29 10.60 -14.20 -2.84
N GLU A 30 9.56 -13.57 -2.30
CA GLU A 30 8.89 -12.46 -2.98
C GLU A 30 9.76 -11.20 -2.93
N ASP A 31 9.64 -10.35 -3.94
CA ASP A 31 10.33 -9.05 -3.97
C ASP A 31 9.91 -8.21 -2.74
N GLU A 32 8.61 -8.24 -2.40
CA GLU A 32 8.04 -7.61 -1.23
C GLU A 32 6.98 -8.53 -0.60
N ALA A 33 6.90 -8.54 0.73
CA ALA A 33 5.90 -9.33 1.44
C ALA A 33 4.49 -8.74 1.30
N GLY A 34 4.38 -7.42 1.12
CA GLY A 34 3.14 -6.69 0.91
C GLY A 34 3.41 -5.56 -0.07
N LYS A 35 2.36 -5.10 -0.73
CA LYS A 35 2.46 -4.04 -1.73
C LYS A 35 1.23 -3.17 -1.78
N THR A 36 1.42 -1.86 -1.84
CA THR A 36 0.39 -0.87 -2.13
C THR A 36 0.60 -0.29 -3.52
N GLU A 37 -0.44 -0.34 -4.35
CA GLU A 37 -0.45 0.22 -5.70
C GLU A 37 -1.51 1.33 -5.80
N TRP A 38 -1.24 2.36 -6.60
CA TRP A 38 -2.19 3.45 -6.85
C TRP A 38 -2.41 3.66 -8.36
N PHE A 39 -3.67 3.89 -8.73
CA PHE A 39 -4.13 4.08 -10.10
C PHE A 39 -4.93 5.39 -10.24
N PRO A 40 -4.34 6.54 -9.86
CA PRO A 40 -5.04 7.81 -9.92
C PRO A 40 -5.20 8.23 -11.38
N HIS A 41 -6.36 8.77 -11.71
CA HIS A 41 -6.62 9.39 -13.00
C HIS A 41 -7.52 10.59 -12.81
N TYR A 42 -7.57 11.46 -13.83
CA TYR A 42 -8.44 12.61 -13.81
C TYR A 42 -9.16 12.80 -15.15
N GLU A 43 -10.35 13.35 -15.05
CA GLU A 43 -11.18 13.82 -16.15
C GLU A 43 -11.35 15.33 -16.03
N TYR A 44 -11.53 16.03 -17.15
CA TYR A 44 -11.62 17.49 -17.15
C TYR A 44 -12.52 18.02 -18.27
N GLU A 45 -12.99 19.25 -18.09
CA GLU A 45 -13.57 20.07 -19.15
C GLU A 45 -12.81 21.39 -19.26
N LEU A 46 -12.82 21.97 -20.46
CA LEU A 46 -12.18 23.26 -20.73
C LEU A 46 -13.22 24.36 -20.92
N ASN A 47 -12.90 25.56 -20.43
CA ASN A 47 -13.57 26.79 -20.82
C ASN A 47 -12.52 27.82 -21.25
N GLY A 48 -12.49 28.12 -22.54
CA GLY A 48 -11.38 28.87 -23.14
C GLY A 48 -10.07 28.08 -23.03
N SER A 49 -9.06 28.68 -22.41
CA SER A 49 -7.74 28.05 -22.25
C SER A 49 -7.55 27.32 -20.92
N GLY A 50 -8.52 27.39 -20.00
CA GLY A 50 -8.39 26.86 -18.64
C GLY A 50 -9.33 25.68 -18.35
N LEU A 51 -8.93 24.83 -17.40
CA LEU A 51 -9.75 23.72 -16.90
C LEU A 51 -10.92 24.28 -16.07
N SER A 52 -12.14 24.17 -16.58
CA SER A 52 -13.37 24.60 -15.90
C SER A 52 -13.89 23.57 -14.90
N SER A 53 -13.57 22.30 -15.13
CA SER A 53 -13.85 21.21 -14.21
C SER A 53 -12.69 20.21 -14.24
N VAL A 54 -12.40 19.64 -13.08
CA VAL A 54 -11.44 18.56 -12.87
C VAL A 54 -12.08 17.61 -11.86
N THR A 55 -12.16 16.33 -12.23
CA THR A 55 -12.63 15.24 -11.38
C THR A 55 -11.50 14.22 -11.30
N ILE A 56 -11.05 13.93 -10.10
CA ILE A 56 -9.91 13.05 -9.84
C ILE A 56 -10.44 11.82 -9.12
N THR A 57 -10.14 10.65 -9.66
CA THR A 57 -10.48 9.36 -9.06
C THR A 57 -9.19 8.66 -8.67
N VAL A 58 -9.06 8.34 -7.39
CA VAL A 58 -7.90 7.66 -6.81
C VAL A 58 -8.33 6.27 -6.38
N ALA A 59 -8.06 5.29 -7.25
CA ALA A 59 -8.17 3.87 -6.90
C ALA A 59 -6.82 3.37 -6.38
N THR A 60 -6.85 2.46 -5.41
CA THR A 60 -5.66 1.82 -4.86
C THR A 60 -5.89 0.32 -4.68
N ARG A 61 -4.81 -0.44 -4.58
CA ARG A 61 -4.82 -1.87 -4.25
C ARG A 61 -3.80 -2.16 -3.17
N ILE A 62 -4.17 -2.99 -2.20
CA ILE A 62 -3.23 -3.62 -1.26
C ILE A 62 -3.16 -5.10 -1.60
N THR A 63 -1.94 -5.63 -1.69
CA THR A 63 -1.66 -7.06 -1.87
C THR A 63 -0.87 -7.57 -0.67
N VAL A 64 -1.33 -8.63 -0.02
CA VAL A 64 -0.70 -9.25 1.17
C VAL A 64 -0.71 -10.78 1.06
N PRO A 65 0.13 -11.53 1.79
CA PRO A 65 0.17 -12.97 1.67
C PRO A 65 -0.99 -13.63 2.42
N GLU A 66 -1.44 -14.76 1.91
CA GLU A 66 -2.42 -15.63 2.54
C GLU A 66 -1.81 -17.02 2.70
N TRP A 67 -1.72 -17.48 3.96
CA TRP A 67 -1.18 -18.80 4.28
C TRP A 67 -2.20 -19.89 4.02
N SER A 68 -1.98 -20.68 2.96
CA SER A 68 -2.86 -21.77 2.51
C SER A 68 -3.17 -22.80 3.61
N GLU A 69 -2.17 -23.25 4.36
CA GLU A 69 -2.31 -24.25 5.42
C GLU A 69 -2.54 -23.64 6.82
N TYR A 70 -2.85 -22.35 6.93
CA TYR A 70 -3.09 -21.67 8.21
C TYR A 70 -4.04 -22.46 9.12
N GLY A 71 -5.12 -23.02 8.58
CA GLY A 71 -6.09 -23.80 9.35
C GLY A 71 -5.48 -24.98 10.13
N SER A 72 -4.44 -25.60 9.59
CA SER A 72 -3.73 -26.75 10.16
C SER A 72 -2.53 -26.36 11.02
N ALA A 73 -2.12 -25.09 11.00
CA ALA A 73 -1.01 -24.59 11.81
C ALA A 73 -1.29 -24.68 13.31
N THR A 74 -0.21 -24.79 14.09
CA THR A 74 -0.30 -24.76 15.55
C THR A 74 -0.70 -23.37 16.04
N GLN A 75 -1.23 -23.28 17.26
CA GLN A 75 -1.67 -21.99 17.82
C GLN A 75 -0.54 -20.94 17.89
N PRO A 76 0.69 -21.26 18.34
CA PRO A 76 1.78 -20.29 18.34
C PRO A 76 2.18 -19.81 16.94
N GLU A 77 2.08 -20.67 15.92
CA GLU A 77 2.35 -20.29 14.54
C GLU A 77 1.29 -19.34 13.98
N LYS A 78 0.01 -19.59 14.30
CA LYS A 78 -1.11 -18.71 13.92
C LYS A 78 -0.95 -17.33 14.54
N GLU A 79 -0.62 -17.26 15.83
CA GLU A 79 -0.44 -16.00 16.54
C GLU A 79 0.69 -15.16 15.94
N GLU A 80 1.81 -15.79 15.60
CA GLU A 80 2.92 -15.10 14.97
C GLU A 80 2.59 -14.67 13.53
N TRP A 81 1.88 -15.51 12.76
CA TRP A 81 1.39 -15.15 11.44
C TRP A 81 0.44 -13.95 11.48
N ASP A 82 -0.53 -13.96 12.39
CA ASP A 82 -1.51 -12.88 12.54
C ASP A 82 -0.84 -11.58 12.97
N ARG A 83 0.15 -11.66 13.88
CA ARG A 83 0.97 -10.52 14.29
C ARG A 83 1.76 -9.94 13.12
N PHE A 84 2.42 -10.79 12.33
CA PHE A 84 3.14 -10.40 11.13
C PHE A 84 2.20 -9.73 10.12
N LEU A 85 1.06 -10.35 9.81
CA LEU A 85 0.11 -9.85 8.82
C LEU A 85 -0.50 -8.51 9.25
N ALA A 86 -0.80 -8.34 10.54
CA ALA A 86 -1.28 -7.06 11.08
C ALA A 86 -0.21 -5.96 10.96
N ALA A 87 1.06 -6.28 11.24
CA ALA A 87 2.16 -5.33 11.08
C ALA A 87 2.34 -4.95 9.60
N LEU A 88 2.23 -5.93 8.69
CA LEU A 88 2.32 -5.70 7.25
C LEU A 88 1.17 -4.82 6.74
N GLN A 89 -0.07 -5.13 7.11
CA GLN A 89 -1.23 -4.30 6.77
C GLN A 89 -1.10 -2.87 7.31
N SER A 90 -0.54 -2.70 8.51
CA SER A 90 -0.25 -1.36 9.05
C SER A 90 0.82 -0.62 8.25
N HIS A 91 1.82 -1.33 7.73
CA HIS A 91 2.84 -0.75 6.87
C HIS A 91 2.21 -0.25 5.55
N GLU A 92 1.41 -1.10 4.88
CA GLU A 92 0.68 -0.76 3.65
C GLU A 92 -0.33 0.40 3.84
N GLN A 93 -0.98 0.45 5.01
CA GLN A 93 -1.87 1.57 5.34
C GLN A 93 -1.12 2.91 5.40
N GLY A 94 0.16 2.91 5.78
CA GLY A 94 1.01 4.10 5.73
C GLY A 94 1.21 4.63 4.31
N HIS A 95 1.41 3.75 3.34
CA HIS A 95 1.48 4.12 1.91
C HIS A 95 0.16 4.74 1.42
N LEU A 96 -0.98 4.16 1.80
CA LEU A 96 -2.30 4.75 1.48
C LEU A 96 -2.50 6.15 2.10
N GLU A 97 -1.96 6.40 3.28
CA GLU A 97 -2.00 7.72 3.90
C GLU A 97 -1.19 8.74 3.09
N LEU A 98 -0.01 8.35 2.56
CA LEU A 98 0.77 9.20 1.66
C LEU A 98 0.02 9.51 0.36
N VAL A 99 -0.63 8.51 -0.24
CA VAL A 99 -1.49 8.70 -1.42
C VAL A 99 -2.55 9.78 -1.15
N ARG A 100 -3.24 9.68 0.00
CA ARG A 100 -4.23 10.69 0.41
C ARG A 100 -3.60 12.06 0.62
N GLN A 101 -2.49 12.13 1.33
CA GLN A 101 -1.82 13.41 1.64
C GLN A 101 -1.38 14.15 0.37
N HIS A 102 -0.84 13.44 -0.62
CA HIS A 102 -0.32 14.05 -1.84
C HIS A 102 -1.42 14.41 -2.85
N LEU A 103 -2.51 13.65 -2.90
CA LEU A 103 -3.54 13.81 -3.92
C LEU A 103 -4.82 14.52 -3.44
N ALA A 104 -5.03 14.71 -2.14
CA ALA A 104 -6.29 15.25 -1.61
C ALA A 104 -6.71 16.64 -2.14
N LYS A 105 -5.77 17.41 -2.68
CA LYS A 105 -6.01 18.79 -3.16
C LYS A 105 -5.42 19.06 -4.54
N ILE A 106 -5.13 18.01 -5.30
CA ILE A 106 -4.52 18.18 -6.63
C ILE A 106 -5.51 18.81 -7.62
N ASP A 107 -6.81 18.62 -7.42
CA ASP A 107 -7.86 19.30 -8.18
C ASP A 107 -7.84 20.82 -7.99
N GLU A 108 -7.59 21.30 -6.76
CA GLU A 108 -7.43 22.73 -6.46
C GLU A 108 -6.22 23.34 -7.18
N LYS A 109 -5.11 22.59 -7.30
CA LYS A 109 -3.91 23.04 -8.00
C LYS A 109 -4.13 23.12 -9.52
N MET A 110 -4.91 22.20 -10.08
CA MET A 110 -5.20 22.13 -11.52
C MET A 110 -6.32 23.10 -11.95
N ALA A 111 -7.14 23.58 -11.02
CA ALA A 111 -8.29 24.43 -11.29
C ALA A 111 -7.92 25.70 -12.08
N GLY A 112 -8.55 25.91 -13.24
CA GLY A 112 -8.34 27.10 -14.07
C GLY A 112 -6.99 27.17 -14.78
N GLN A 113 -6.09 26.21 -14.54
CA GLN A 113 -4.82 26.12 -15.25
C GLN A 113 -5.02 25.73 -16.71
N SER A 114 -4.00 26.00 -17.55
CA SER A 114 -3.96 25.40 -18.88
C SER A 114 -3.80 23.89 -18.77
N LEU A 115 -4.16 23.14 -19.81
CA LEU A 115 -3.98 21.69 -19.81
C LEU A 115 -2.51 21.29 -19.60
N ASN A 116 -1.57 22.06 -20.14
CA ASN A 116 -0.14 21.78 -19.96
C ASN A 116 0.28 22.00 -18.50
N ASP A 117 -0.11 23.12 -17.88
CA ASP A 117 0.25 23.39 -16.49
C ASP A 117 -0.42 22.40 -15.52
N ALA A 118 -1.67 22.02 -15.80
CA ALA A 118 -2.39 21.02 -15.03
C ALA A 118 -1.74 19.63 -15.13
N ASN A 119 -1.25 19.25 -16.32
CA ASN A 119 -0.46 18.04 -16.52
C ASN A 119 0.86 18.08 -15.73
N SER A 120 1.58 19.20 -15.77
CA SER A 120 2.81 19.34 -14.99
C SER A 120 2.53 19.25 -13.49
N ALA A 121 1.50 19.93 -12.97
CA ALA A 121 1.11 19.84 -11.57
C ALA A 121 0.73 18.41 -11.15
N TRP A 122 0.08 17.66 -12.05
CA TRP A 122 -0.27 16.26 -11.84
C TRP A 122 0.97 15.36 -11.77
N GLU A 123 1.87 15.46 -12.75
CA GLU A 123 3.12 14.70 -12.80
C GLU A 123 4.00 14.97 -11.58
N GLU A 124 4.15 16.24 -11.20
CA GLU A 124 4.89 16.65 -9.99
C GLU A 124 4.28 16.05 -8.71
N ALA A 125 2.95 15.98 -8.63
CA ALA A 125 2.29 15.37 -7.47
C ALA A 125 2.53 13.86 -7.39
N LEU A 126 2.54 13.15 -8.52
CA LEU A 126 2.83 11.72 -8.58
C LEU A 126 4.30 11.41 -8.28
N GLU A 127 5.23 12.23 -8.79
CA GLU A 127 6.66 12.09 -8.49
C GLU A 127 6.95 12.36 -7.00
N ALA A 128 6.31 13.38 -6.42
CA ALA A 128 6.41 13.67 -5.00
C ALA A 128 5.83 12.54 -4.14
N LEU A 129 4.72 11.93 -4.55
CA LEU A 129 4.14 10.77 -3.88
C LEU A 129 5.08 9.56 -3.94
N ALA A 130 5.62 9.23 -5.13
CA ALA A 130 6.57 8.13 -5.28
C ALA A 130 7.80 8.33 -4.38
N SER A 131 8.37 9.54 -4.39
CA SER A 131 9.51 9.89 -3.54
C SER A 131 9.19 9.77 -2.04
N ALA A 132 7.98 10.14 -1.62
CA ALA A 132 7.54 10.01 -0.24
C ALA A 132 7.33 8.55 0.17
N SER A 133 6.80 7.72 -0.74
CA SER A 133 6.65 6.27 -0.59
C SER A 133 8.02 5.60 -0.37
N ASP A 134 8.97 5.86 -1.26
CA ASP A 134 10.34 5.33 -1.17
C ASP A 134 11.03 5.75 0.14
N ALA A 135 10.84 7.01 0.54
CA ALA A 135 11.39 7.53 1.77
C ALA A 135 10.76 6.87 3.01
N TYR A 136 9.46 6.55 2.97
CA TYR A 136 8.78 5.84 4.05
C TYR A 136 9.29 4.40 4.18
N ASP A 137 9.54 3.72 3.07
CA ASP A 137 10.17 2.39 3.07
C ASP A 137 11.59 2.44 3.61
N GLN A 138 12.41 3.39 3.16
CA GLN A 138 13.77 3.56 3.68
C GLN A 138 13.77 3.83 5.19
N GLN A 139 12.86 4.67 5.68
CA GLN A 139 12.76 5.02 7.10
C GLN A 139 12.28 3.84 7.95
N SER A 140 11.28 3.10 7.48
CA SER A 140 10.73 1.92 8.16
C SER A 140 11.56 0.64 7.97
N ASP A 141 12.60 0.69 7.11
CA ASP A 141 13.33 -0.47 6.61
C ASP A 141 12.39 -1.48 5.96
N HIS A 142 11.58 -1.02 5.01
CA HIS A 142 10.53 -1.80 4.32
C HIS A 142 9.61 -2.50 5.33
N GLY A 143 9.16 -1.74 6.34
CA GLY A 143 8.32 -2.23 7.44
C GLY A 143 9.04 -3.07 8.51
N ARG A 144 10.33 -3.44 8.35
CA ARG A 144 11.03 -4.28 9.34
C ARG A 144 11.06 -3.67 10.72
N LYS A 145 11.19 -2.34 10.83
CA LYS A 145 11.10 -1.60 12.11
C LYS A 145 9.69 -1.53 12.68
N GLN A 146 8.68 -1.86 11.90
CA GLN A 146 7.26 -1.92 12.29
C GLN A 146 6.80 -3.34 12.64
N GLY A 147 7.72 -4.32 12.60
CA GLY A 147 7.45 -5.70 13.01
C GLY A 147 7.02 -6.64 11.89
N THR A 148 7.29 -6.31 10.62
CA THR A 148 7.00 -7.19 9.47
C THR A 148 7.96 -8.39 9.34
N ILE A 149 8.88 -8.58 10.29
CA ILE A 149 9.74 -9.77 10.33
C ILE A 149 9.00 -10.90 11.04
N ILE A 150 8.86 -12.07 10.40
CA ILE A 150 8.31 -13.28 11.02
C ILE A 150 9.33 -13.85 12.03
N ASN A 151 8.92 -13.99 13.29
CA ASN A 151 9.71 -14.52 14.37
C ASN A 151 9.51 -16.04 14.51
N LEU A 152 10.42 -16.82 13.91
CA LEU A 152 10.38 -18.28 13.99
C LEU A 152 10.55 -18.84 15.41
N GLY A 153 11.09 -18.05 16.35
CA GLY A 153 11.21 -18.43 17.76
C GLY A 153 9.91 -18.28 18.55
N ALA A 154 8.94 -17.49 18.06
CA ALA A 154 7.64 -17.38 18.70
C ALA A 154 6.81 -18.68 18.54
N ALA A 155 7.02 -19.41 17.44
CA ALA A 155 6.32 -20.66 17.14
C ALA A 155 6.72 -21.85 18.04
N THR A 156 7.79 -21.73 18.83
CA THR A 156 8.27 -22.81 19.72
C THR A 156 8.02 -22.52 21.20
N ALA A 157 7.47 -21.35 21.54
CA ALA A 157 7.13 -20.99 22.91
C ALA A 157 5.86 -21.74 23.34
N THR A 158 6.07 -22.88 24.02
CA THR A 158 5.00 -23.51 24.81
C THR A 158 4.67 -22.60 25.99
N ALA A 159 3.38 -22.33 26.22
CA ALA A 159 2.91 -21.67 27.42
C ALA A 159 3.35 -22.48 28.64
N GLU A 160 4.24 -21.91 29.47
CA GLU A 160 4.53 -22.39 30.83
C GLU A 160 3.36 -22.06 31.78
#